data_AF-A0A954M8E2-F1
#
_entry.id   AF-A0A954M8E2-F1
#
_cell.length_a   1.000
_cell.length_b   1.000
_cell.length_c   1.000
_cell.angle_alpha   90.00
_cell.angle_beta   90.00
_cell.angle_gamma   90.00
#
_symmetry.space_group_name_H-M   'P 1'
#
loop_
_entity.id
_entity.type
_entity.pdbx_description
1 polymer ?
#
loop_
_entity_poly.entity_id
_entity_poly.type
_entity_poly.pdbx_seq_one_letter_code
_entity_poly.pdbx_strand_id
1 'polypeptide(L)'
;MSVTVLRMDRVPASSLGCYGGWQFATPAIDTLAANGIVCNHLYCFDRLLDVAAIVANARIVPVTVSAELESLGPLLDSCQRWHPSTLSEYDDEQLEDLWGDFVEAPEKLADLPLSLRLGLHAYWVEEIDRNLVDLFDTLESENWVLLSGSGEPLVERELGLDARRPLRPAMQHLPLLFGGDGLTEIPARITAPLAVDDLPAVLAALDADGTAADDSVRAWRTGIHCREEFTYQTSDAVMSVTPQWWCHVPGGDADTADVDKVALFHRPDDPWGL
;
A
#
# COMPACT_ATOMS: atom_id res chain seq x y z
N MET A 1 19.64 -11.53 13.70
CA MET A 1 18.31 -12.01 13.22
C MET A 1 18.27 -11.78 11.71
N SER A 2 17.41 -12.44 10.90
CA SER A 2 17.21 -12.07 9.48
C SER A 2 15.91 -11.26 9.33
N VAL A 3 15.94 -10.23 8.48
CA VAL A 3 14.75 -9.46 8.08
C VAL A 3 14.40 -9.79 6.63
N THR A 4 13.19 -10.29 6.40
CA THR A 4 12.63 -10.55 5.07
C THR A 4 11.74 -9.39 4.64
N VAL A 5 12.13 -8.70 3.57
CA VAL A 5 11.32 -7.59 3.02
C VAL A 5 10.46 -8.13 1.87
N LEU A 6 9.15 -8.17 2.09
CA LEU A 6 8.13 -8.52 1.12
C LEU A 6 7.67 -7.26 0.38
N ARG A 7 7.89 -7.22 -0.93
CA ARG A 7 7.46 -6.12 -1.78
C ARG A 7 6.23 -6.52 -2.58
N MET A 8 5.18 -5.72 -2.49
CA MET A 8 4.02 -5.77 -3.37
C MET A 8 4.08 -4.59 -4.34
N ASP A 9 3.91 -4.81 -5.64
CA ASP A 9 3.82 -3.69 -6.58
C ASP A 9 2.37 -3.30 -6.83
N ARG A 10 2.13 -2.00 -6.95
CA ARG A 10 0.84 -1.40 -7.33
C ARG A 10 -0.31 -1.69 -6.37
N VAL A 11 -0.04 -1.96 -5.09
CA VAL A 11 -1.07 -2.22 -4.08
C VAL A 11 -1.17 -1.00 -3.16
N PRO A 12 -2.14 -0.08 -3.36
CA PRO A 12 -2.33 1.04 -2.46
C PRO A 12 -2.90 0.56 -1.11
N ALA A 13 -2.71 1.33 -0.05
CA ALA A 13 -3.22 0.97 1.27
C ALA A 13 -4.75 0.76 1.26
N SER A 14 -5.48 1.60 0.52
CA SER A 14 -6.94 1.52 0.38
C SER A 14 -7.45 0.20 -0.24
N SER A 15 -6.58 -0.60 -0.85
CA SER A 15 -6.93 -1.91 -1.39
C SER A 15 -6.92 -3.03 -0.35
N LEU A 16 -6.45 -2.78 0.87
CA LEU A 16 -6.26 -3.83 1.87
C LEU A 16 -7.33 -3.75 2.96
N GLY A 17 -7.82 -4.92 3.39
CA GLY A 17 -8.81 -5.09 4.47
C GLY A 17 -8.39 -4.38 5.75
N CYS A 18 -7.15 -4.59 6.17
CA CYS A 18 -6.57 -3.99 7.36
C CYS A 18 -6.43 -2.46 7.30
N TYR A 19 -6.60 -1.80 6.16
CA TYR A 19 -6.66 -0.35 6.05
C TYR A 19 -8.09 0.18 5.85
N GLY A 20 -9.10 -0.67 6.05
CA GLY A 20 -10.49 -0.32 5.80
C GLY A 20 -10.87 -0.38 4.32
N GLY A 21 -10.08 -1.02 3.46
CA GLY A 21 -10.54 -1.49 2.16
C GLY A 21 -11.61 -2.58 2.35
N TRP A 22 -12.81 -2.42 1.81
CA TRP A 22 -13.84 -3.48 1.81
C TRP A 22 -14.00 -4.12 0.43
N GLN A 23 -13.29 -3.58 -0.55
CA GLN A 23 -13.48 -3.90 -1.94
C GLN A 23 -12.85 -5.25 -2.29
N PHE A 24 -11.69 -5.56 -1.72
CA PHE A 24 -10.93 -6.76 -2.06
C PHE A 24 -10.75 -7.66 -0.83
N ALA A 25 -10.74 -8.97 -1.04
CA ALA A 25 -10.52 -9.94 0.03
C ALA A 25 -9.02 -10.16 0.24
N THR A 26 -8.49 -9.73 1.38
CA THR A 26 -7.05 -9.88 1.71
C THR A 26 -6.82 -10.60 3.06
N PRO A 27 -7.38 -11.81 3.26
CA PRO A 27 -7.32 -12.51 4.55
C PRO A 27 -5.89 -12.82 5.02
N ALA A 28 -4.95 -13.11 4.12
CA ALA A 28 -3.58 -13.42 4.50
C ALA A 28 -2.90 -12.14 5.05
N ILE A 29 -2.99 -11.03 4.32
CA ILE A 29 -2.46 -9.74 4.74
C ILE A 29 -3.14 -9.25 6.02
N ASP A 30 -4.45 -9.47 6.16
CA ASP A 30 -5.19 -9.11 7.37
C ASP A 30 -4.72 -9.93 8.59
N THR A 31 -4.34 -11.18 8.38
CA THR A 31 -3.75 -12.03 9.42
C THR A 31 -2.37 -11.51 9.84
N LEU A 32 -1.51 -11.15 8.87
CA LEU A 32 -0.23 -10.50 9.15
C LEU A 32 -0.42 -9.18 9.92
N ALA A 33 -1.40 -8.38 9.51
CA ALA A 33 -1.75 -7.13 10.19
C ALA A 33 -2.24 -7.35 11.62
N ALA A 34 -3.06 -8.37 11.85
CA ALA A 34 -3.60 -8.70 13.17
C ALA A 34 -2.52 -9.18 14.14
N ASN A 35 -1.44 -9.79 13.64
CA ASN A 35 -0.34 -10.29 14.45
C ASN A 35 0.87 -9.35 14.48
N GLY A 36 0.89 -8.32 13.64
CA GLY A 36 2.04 -7.44 13.45
C GLY A 36 1.78 -5.99 13.89
N ILE A 37 2.59 -5.11 13.31
CA ILE A 37 2.50 -3.66 13.44
C ILE A 37 2.08 -3.11 12.09
N VAL A 38 1.03 -2.29 12.10
CA VAL A 38 0.50 -1.64 10.89
C VAL A 38 0.80 -0.15 10.97
N CYS A 39 1.41 0.40 9.93
CA CYS A 39 1.55 1.84 9.76
C CYS A 39 0.38 2.38 8.95
N ASN A 40 -0.57 3.05 9.61
CA ASN A 40 -1.77 3.56 8.95
C ASN A 40 -1.48 4.63 7.91
N HIS A 41 -0.31 5.30 7.96
CA HIS A 41 -0.08 6.54 7.23
C HIS A 41 1.34 6.61 6.62
N LEU A 42 1.73 5.63 5.80
CA LEU A 42 2.96 5.74 5.00
C LEU A 42 2.67 6.46 3.68
N TYR A 43 3.44 7.51 3.38
CA TYR A 43 3.30 8.29 2.15
C TYR A 43 4.58 8.32 1.31
N CYS A 44 4.42 7.99 0.03
CA CYS A 44 5.41 8.15 -1.03
C CYS A 44 5.05 9.35 -1.90
N PHE A 45 5.96 10.32 -2.02
CA PHE A 45 5.72 11.54 -2.78
C PHE A 45 6.16 11.46 -4.23
N ASP A 46 7.04 10.50 -4.52
CA ASP A 46 7.34 10.07 -5.86
C ASP A 46 6.30 9.05 -6.34
N ARG A 47 6.10 8.97 -7.67
CA ARG A 47 5.16 8.00 -8.27
C ARG A 47 5.57 6.55 -8.05
N LEU A 48 6.84 6.32 -7.78
CA LEU A 48 7.45 5.00 -7.61
C LEU A 48 8.38 5.07 -6.42
N LEU A 49 8.13 4.21 -5.43
CA LEU A 49 9.07 3.95 -4.38
C LEU A 49 10.14 3.01 -4.93
N ASP A 50 11.39 3.47 -4.99
CA ASP A 50 12.51 2.57 -5.29
C ASP A 50 12.84 1.73 -4.05
N VAL A 51 12.00 0.73 -3.81
CA VAL A 51 12.16 -0.23 -2.72
C VAL A 51 13.53 -0.89 -2.80
N ALA A 52 14.05 -1.14 -4.02
CA ALA A 52 15.36 -1.75 -4.22
C ALA A 52 16.50 -0.83 -3.72
N ALA A 53 16.41 0.48 -3.94
CA ALA A 53 17.36 1.44 -3.38
C ALA A 53 17.28 1.52 -1.84
N ILE A 54 16.06 1.50 -1.27
CA ILE A 54 15.85 1.56 0.18
C ILE A 54 16.44 0.33 0.87
N VAL A 55 16.12 -0.87 0.38
CA VAL A 55 16.62 -2.12 0.97
C VAL A 55 18.10 -2.36 0.68
N ALA A 56 18.64 -1.87 -0.44
CA ALA A 56 20.08 -1.93 -0.72
C ALA A 56 20.90 -1.16 0.32
N ASN A 57 20.41 -0.02 0.79
CA ASN A 57 21.04 0.72 1.90
C ASN A 57 21.00 -0.06 3.21
N ALA A 58 19.96 -0.86 3.43
CA ALA A 58 19.84 -1.78 4.57
C ALA A 58 20.59 -3.12 4.37
N ARG A 59 21.19 -3.36 3.19
CA ARG A 59 21.80 -4.65 2.80
C ARG A 59 20.82 -5.84 2.85
N ILE A 60 19.52 -5.57 2.70
CA ILE A 60 18.47 -6.58 2.65
C ILE A 60 18.12 -6.84 1.18
N VAL A 61 17.96 -8.10 0.82
CA VAL A 61 17.45 -8.48 -0.51
C VAL A 61 15.94 -8.63 -0.39
N PRO A 62 15.13 -7.85 -1.14
CA PRO A 62 13.69 -7.94 -1.07
C PRO A 62 13.21 -9.20 -1.80
N VAL A 63 12.17 -9.83 -1.26
CA VAL A 63 11.38 -10.87 -1.92
C VAL A 63 10.17 -10.17 -2.54
N THR A 64 10.08 -10.22 -3.87
CA THR A 64 8.91 -9.69 -4.58
C THR A 64 7.78 -10.71 -4.50
N VAL A 65 6.61 -10.27 -4.04
CA VAL A 65 5.37 -11.03 -4.12
C VAL A 65 4.62 -10.53 -5.36
N SER A 66 4.63 -11.33 -6.41
CA SER A 66 3.96 -11.04 -7.68
C SER A 66 2.68 -11.86 -7.82
N ALA A 67 1.71 -11.30 -8.55
CA ALA A 67 0.60 -12.08 -9.07
C ALA A 67 1.04 -12.78 -10.37
N GLU A 68 0.77 -14.08 -10.47
CA GLU A 68 0.93 -14.84 -11.72
C GLU A 68 -0.46 -15.29 -12.18
N LEU A 69 -0.73 -15.20 -13.49
CA LEU A 69 -1.97 -15.72 -14.05
C LEU A 69 -1.82 -17.22 -14.26
N GLU A 70 -2.20 -18.01 -13.26
CA GLU A 70 -2.20 -19.47 -13.38
C GLU A 70 -3.34 -19.98 -14.27
N SER A 71 -4.48 -19.29 -14.23
CA SER A 71 -5.65 -19.60 -15.07
C SER A 71 -6.60 -18.41 -15.17
N LEU A 72 -7.39 -18.36 -16.25
CA LEU A 72 -8.38 -17.30 -16.47
C LEU A 72 -9.60 -17.37 -15.54
N GLY A 73 -9.90 -18.53 -14.94
CA GLY A 73 -11.09 -18.71 -14.11
C GLY A 73 -11.18 -17.72 -12.93
N PRO A 74 -10.18 -17.65 -12.05
CA PRO A 74 -10.14 -16.68 -10.94
C PRO A 74 -10.15 -15.21 -11.39
N LEU A 75 -9.51 -14.90 -12.54
CA LEU A 75 -9.55 -13.57 -13.14
C LEU A 75 -10.96 -13.20 -13.61
N LEU A 76 -11.64 -14.13 -14.29
CA LEU A 76 -13.02 -13.99 -14.74
C LEU A 76 -13.97 -13.80 -13.56
N ASP A 77 -13.86 -14.62 -12.52
CA ASP A 77 -14.68 -14.51 -11.31
C ASP A 77 -14.52 -13.14 -10.63
N SER A 78 -13.27 -12.63 -10.59
CA SER A 78 -12.98 -11.30 -10.07
C SER A 78 -13.57 -10.21 -10.95
N CYS A 79 -13.33 -10.23 -12.25
CA CYS A 79 -13.91 -9.27 -13.17
C CYS A 79 -15.45 -9.32 -13.18
N GLN A 80 -16.06 -10.49 -12.97
CA GLN A 80 -17.51 -10.65 -13.01
C GLN A 80 -18.20 -10.05 -11.79
N ARG A 81 -17.54 -10.05 -10.63
CA ARG A 81 -18.03 -9.33 -9.43
C ARG A 81 -18.15 -7.83 -9.68
N TRP A 82 -17.22 -7.25 -10.44
CA TRP A 82 -17.13 -5.81 -10.69
C TRP A 82 -17.79 -5.36 -12.01
N HIS A 83 -17.93 -6.28 -12.97
CA HIS A 83 -18.35 -5.96 -14.33
C HIS A 83 -19.15 -7.10 -15.02
N PRO A 84 -20.29 -7.53 -14.44
CA PRO A 84 -21.00 -8.73 -14.87
C PRO A 84 -21.60 -8.67 -16.28
N SER A 85 -21.90 -7.48 -16.81
CA SER A 85 -22.54 -7.31 -18.12
C SER A 85 -21.57 -7.33 -19.30
N THR A 86 -20.32 -6.92 -19.09
CA THR A 86 -19.45 -6.49 -20.19
C THR A 86 -18.28 -7.44 -20.41
N LEU A 87 -18.04 -8.37 -19.48
CA LEU A 87 -17.13 -9.50 -19.73
C LEU A 87 -17.56 -10.34 -20.93
N SER A 88 -18.86 -10.36 -21.26
CA SER A 88 -19.37 -11.03 -22.46
C SER A 88 -18.87 -10.44 -23.78
N GLU A 89 -18.23 -9.26 -23.74
CA GLU A 89 -17.63 -8.59 -24.90
C GLU A 89 -16.16 -8.97 -25.12
N TYR A 90 -15.54 -9.70 -24.18
CA TYR A 90 -14.15 -10.13 -24.24
C TYR A 90 -14.08 -11.66 -24.28
N ASP A 91 -13.26 -12.20 -25.16
CA ASP A 91 -12.88 -13.61 -25.14
C ASP A 91 -11.68 -13.86 -24.22
N ASP A 92 -11.35 -15.15 -24.03
CA ASP A 92 -10.28 -15.61 -23.15
C ASP A 92 -8.91 -15.03 -23.56
N GLU A 93 -8.62 -14.95 -24.87
CA GLU A 93 -7.36 -14.42 -25.41
C GLU A 93 -7.24 -12.92 -25.12
N GLN A 94 -8.33 -12.17 -25.33
CA GLN A 94 -8.38 -10.74 -25.01
C GLN A 94 -8.18 -10.46 -23.52
N LEU A 95 -8.72 -11.31 -22.64
CA LEU A 95 -8.54 -11.14 -21.20
C LEU A 95 -7.12 -11.46 -20.74
N GLU A 96 -6.47 -12.45 -21.36
CA GLU A 96 -5.06 -12.77 -21.13
C GLU A 96 -4.15 -11.62 -21.59
N ASP A 97 -4.41 -11.07 -22.78
CA ASP A 97 -3.69 -9.88 -23.29
C ASP A 97 -3.88 -8.67 -22.38
N LEU A 98 -5.11 -8.42 -21.92
CA LEU A 98 -5.43 -7.34 -20.99
C LEU A 98 -4.74 -7.51 -19.65
N TRP A 99 -4.61 -8.74 -19.16
CA TRP A 99 -3.82 -9.04 -17.98
C TRP A 99 -2.33 -8.77 -18.20
N GLY A 100 -1.78 -9.24 -19.33
CA GLY A 100 -0.40 -8.94 -19.71
C GLY A 100 -0.11 -7.44 -19.74
N ASP A 101 -0.99 -6.67 -20.38
CA ASP A 101 -0.92 -5.20 -20.40
C ASP A 101 -1.11 -4.60 -19.00
N PHE A 102 -1.97 -5.17 -18.15
CA PHE A 102 -2.10 -4.73 -16.76
C PHE A 102 -0.78 -4.87 -16.01
N VAL A 103 -0.08 -5.98 -16.15
CA VAL A 103 1.19 -6.22 -15.46
C VAL A 103 2.30 -5.35 -16.05
N GLU A 104 2.49 -5.37 -17.36
CA GLU A 104 3.66 -4.79 -18.01
C GLU A 104 3.52 -3.28 -18.31
N ALA A 105 2.33 -2.83 -18.71
CA ALA A 105 2.13 -1.49 -19.28
C ALA A 105 0.73 -0.93 -18.91
N PRO A 106 0.45 -0.68 -17.61
CA PRO A 106 -0.87 -0.31 -17.12
C PRO A 106 -1.40 1.00 -17.72
N GLU A 107 -0.52 1.87 -18.21
CA GLU A 107 -0.90 3.08 -18.94
C GLU A 107 -1.72 2.79 -20.21
N LYS A 108 -1.55 1.62 -20.83
CA LYS A 108 -2.35 1.18 -21.98
C LYS A 108 -3.81 0.91 -21.61
N LEU A 109 -4.08 0.64 -20.34
CA LEU A 109 -5.42 0.35 -19.85
C LEU A 109 -6.22 1.61 -19.54
N ALA A 110 -5.63 2.81 -19.68
CA ALA A 110 -6.25 4.07 -19.27
C ALA A 110 -7.65 4.30 -19.88
N ASP A 111 -7.87 3.80 -21.10
CA ASP A 111 -9.10 3.94 -21.86
C ASP A 111 -10.13 2.83 -21.59
N LEU A 112 -9.79 1.81 -20.80
CA LEU A 112 -10.71 0.74 -20.44
C LEU A 112 -11.79 1.19 -19.46
N PRO A 113 -12.98 0.56 -19.51
CA PRO A 113 -14.03 0.75 -18.52
C PRO A 113 -13.48 0.63 -17.10
N LEU A 114 -13.87 1.55 -16.22
CA LEU A 114 -13.37 1.60 -14.84
C LEU A 114 -13.61 0.29 -14.09
N SER A 115 -14.79 -0.28 -14.24
CA SER A 115 -15.21 -1.58 -13.74
C SER A 115 -14.31 -2.75 -14.18
N LEU A 116 -13.83 -2.76 -15.43
CA LEU A 116 -12.90 -3.78 -15.92
C LEU A 116 -11.52 -3.61 -15.28
N ARG A 117 -11.03 -2.37 -15.18
CA ARG A 117 -9.78 -2.07 -14.47
C ARG A 117 -9.84 -2.45 -12.99
N LEU A 118 -10.99 -2.23 -12.33
CA LEU A 118 -11.21 -2.66 -10.95
C LEU A 118 -11.24 -4.19 -10.82
N GLY A 119 -11.80 -4.90 -11.80
CA GLY A 119 -11.75 -6.35 -11.86
C GLY A 119 -10.32 -6.90 -11.96
N LEU A 120 -9.52 -6.35 -12.88
CA LEU A 120 -8.09 -6.70 -13.05
C LEU A 120 -7.31 -6.42 -11.76
N HIS A 121 -7.53 -5.27 -11.13
CA HIS A 121 -6.86 -4.90 -9.88
C HIS A 121 -7.31 -5.74 -8.68
N ALA A 122 -8.60 -6.07 -8.60
CA ALA A 122 -9.12 -6.97 -7.58
C ALA A 122 -8.41 -8.33 -7.66
N TYR A 123 -8.30 -8.88 -8.87
CA TYR A 123 -7.59 -10.12 -9.10
C TYR A 123 -6.10 -10.00 -8.70
N TRP A 124 -5.42 -8.93 -9.11
CA TRP A 124 -4.03 -8.67 -8.71
C TRP A 124 -3.82 -8.66 -7.19
N VAL A 125 -4.67 -7.96 -6.45
CA VAL A 125 -4.59 -7.88 -4.98
C VAL A 125 -4.88 -9.23 -4.32
N GLU A 126 -5.90 -9.95 -4.79
CA GLU A 126 -6.27 -11.27 -4.26
C GLU A 126 -5.23 -12.35 -4.57
N GLU A 127 -4.54 -12.25 -5.71
CA GLU A 127 -3.46 -13.17 -6.07
C GLU A 127 -2.21 -12.93 -5.21
N ILE A 128 -1.86 -11.65 -4.96
CA ILE A 128 -0.79 -11.30 -4.01
C ILE A 128 -1.11 -11.85 -2.62
N ASP A 129 -2.35 -11.69 -2.15
CA ASP A 129 -2.77 -12.22 -0.85
C ASP A 129 -2.65 -13.75 -0.79
N ARG A 130 -3.04 -14.46 -1.86
CA ARG A 130 -2.91 -15.91 -1.92
C ARG A 130 -1.45 -16.37 -1.90
N ASN A 131 -0.60 -15.71 -2.68
CA ASN A 131 0.82 -16.05 -2.77
C ASN A 131 1.58 -15.76 -1.46
N LEU A 132 1.06 -14.89 -0.59
CA LEU A 132 1.60 -14.68 0.76
C LEU A 132 1.38 -15.89 1.68
N VAL A 133 0.32 -16.67 1.48
CA VAL A 133 0.02 -17.83 2.35
C VAL A 133 1.16 -18.84 2.33
N ASP A 134 1.75 -19.07 1.16
CA ASP A 134 2.87 -20.01 1.00
C ASP A 134 4.16 -19.55 1.71
N LEU A 135 4.22 -18.27 2.11
CA LEU A 135 5.36 -17.69 2.82
C LEU A 135 5.18 -17.71 4.34
N PHE A 136 3.98 -17.96 4.86
CA PHE A 136 3.67 -17.82 6.29
C PHE A 136 4.59 -18.62 7.21
N ASP A 137 4.83 -19.89 6.91
CA ASP A 137 5.72 -20.75 7.71
C ASP A 137 7.14 -20.16 7.81
N THR A 138 7.60 -19.46 6.76
CA THR A 138 8.90 -18.77 6.77
C THR A 138 8.82 -17.51 7.63
N LEU A 139 7.76 -16.71 7.47
CA LEU A 139 7.56 -15.44 8.17
C LEU A 139 7.32 -15.60 9.68
N GLU A 140 6.78 -16.73 10.15
CA GLU A 140 6.63 -17.00 11.59
C GLU A 140 7.99 -17.10 12.31
N SER A 141 9.04 -17.47 11.59
CA SER A 141 10.38 -17.69 12.15
C SER A 141 11.35 -16.52 11.97
N GLU A 142 10.92 -15.45 11.28
CA GLU A 142 11.77 -14.31 10.90
C GLU A 142 11.10 -12.96 11.16
N ASN A 143 11.91 -11.90 11.22
CA ASN A 143 11.37 -10.55 11.13
C ASN A 143 10.99 -10.30 9.68
N TRP A 144 9.84 -9.67 9.46
CA TRP A 144 9.33 -9.39 8.13
C TRP A 144 8.80 -7.98 8.00
N VAL A 145 8.89 -7.43 6.79
CA VAL A 145 8.35 -6.13 6.41
C VAL A 145 7.60 -6.29 5.11
N LEU A 146 6.30 -6.03 5.11
CA LEU A 146 5.46 -5.97 3.93
C LEU A 146 5.23 -4.52 3.56
N LEU A 147 5.65 -4.12 2.35
CA LEU A 147 5.38 -2.78 1.84
C LEU A 147 5.00 -2.80 0.36
N SER A 148 4.32 -1.74 -0.09
CA SER A 148 4.14 -1.54 -1.53
C SER A 148 5.20 -0.61 -2.13
N GLY A 149 5.61 -0.91 -3.37
CA GLY A 149 6.48 -0.03 -4.17
C GLY A 149 5.73 1.09 -4.89
N SER A 150 4.41 1.00 -5.02
CA SER A 150 3.58 2.02 -5.67
C SER A 150 2.09 1.77 -5.39
N GLY A 151 1.27 2.81 -5.45
CA GLY A 151 -0.18 2.69 -5.40
C GLY A 151 -0.80 2.94 -6.77
N GLU A 152 -1.69 2.05 -7.21
CA GLU A 152 -2.51 2.30 -8.41
C GLU A 152 -3.83 3.00 -8.00
N PRO A 153 -4.14 4.21 -8.52
CA PRO A 153 -5.26 5.03 -8.04
C PRO A 153 -6.60 4.68 -8.71
N LEU A 154 -6.95 3.40 -8.75
CA LEU A 154 -8.17 2.97 -9.45
C LEU A 154 -9.44 3.36 -8.70
N VAL A 155 -9.41 3.31 -7.37
CA VAL A 155 -10.59 3.51 -6.51
C VAL A 155 -10.98 4.99 -6.37
N GLU A 156 -10.01 5.91 -6.34
CA GLU A 156 -10.30 7.34 -6.21
C GLU A 156 -11.02 7.94 -7.44
N ARG A 157 -10.93 7.28 -8.61
CA ARG A 157 -11.75 7.64 -9.78
C ARG A 157 -13.25 7.39 -9.54
N GLU A 158 -13.62 6.44 -8.69
CA GLU A 158 -15.02 6.16 -8.35
C GLU A 158 -15.62 7.19 -7.39
N LEU A 159 -14.79 7.78 -6.51
CA LEU A 159 -15.24 8.77 -5.52
C LEU A 159 -15.44 10.18 -6.10
N GLY A 160 -15.28 10.36 -7.41
CA GLY A 160 -15.40 11.67 -8.06
C GLY A 160 -14.30 12.65 -7.65
N LEU A 161 -13.19 12.17 -7.06
CA LEU A 161 -11.99 12.96 -6.86
C LEU A 161 -11.40 13.27 -8.24
N ASP A 162 -11.51 14.54 -8.63
CA ASP A 162 -11.33 15.03 -9.99
C ASP A 162 -10.08 14.43 -10.66
N ALA A 163 -10.28 13.72 -11.76
CA ALA A 163 -9.25 12.97 -12.49
C ALA A 163 -8.09 13.85 -13.00
N ARG A 164 -8.22 15.17 -12.89
CA ARG A 164 -7.29 16.22 -13.32
C ARG A 164 -6.20 16.56 -12.31
N ARG A 165 -6.21 16.00 -11.09
CA ARG A 165 -5.14 16.26 -10.10
C ARG A 165 -3.95 15.31 -10.29
N PRO A 166 -2.71 15.83 -10.44
CA PRO A 166 -1.53 15.04 -10.80
C PRO A 166 -0.96 14.18 -9.66
N LEU A 167 -1.33 14.45 -8.41
CA LEU A 167 -0.94 13.70 -7.22
C LEU A 167 -2.22 13.36 -6.45
N ARG A 168 -2.48 12.07 -6.23
CA ARG A 168 -3.69 11.62 -5.52
C ARG A 168 -3.32 10.84 -4.26
N PRO A 169 -4.09 10.97 -3.16
CA PRO A 169 -3.79 10.30 -1.90
C PRO A 169 -3.58 8.78 -2.03
N ALA A 170 -4.36 8.06 -2.83
CA ALA A 170 -4.20 6.61 -2.98
C ALA A 170 -2.97 6.19 -3.82
N MET A 171 -2.40 7.08 -4.64
CA MET A 171 -1.09 6.79 -5.27
C MET A 171 0.04 6.87 -4.27
N GLN A 172 -0.15 7.68 -3.23
CA GLN A 172 0.89 8.07 -2.29
C GLN A 172 0.78 7.30 -0.99
N HIS A 173 -0.42 6.89 -0.59
CA HIS A 173 -0.68 6.13 0.62
C HIS A 173 -0.40 4.65 0.38
N LEU A 174 0.79 4.23 0.80
CA LEU A 174 1.27 2.87 0.62
C LEU A 174 1.06 2.06 1.90
N PRO A 175 0.79 0.76 1.80
CA PRO A 175 0.76 -0.11 2.95
C PRO A 175 2.18 -0.33 3.49
N LEU A 176 2.30 -0.35 4.81
CA LEU A 176 3.48 -0.80 5.53
C LEU A 176 3.06 -1.62 6.74
N LEU A 177 3.45 -2.89 6.75
CA LEU A 177 3.25 -3.82 7.85
C LEU A 177 4.59 -4.44 8.21
N PHE A 178 4.80 -4.75 9.48
CA PHE A 178 5.98 -5.49 9.90
C PHE A 178 5.72 -6.29 11.17
N GLY A 179 6.45 -7.38 11.35
CA GLY A 179 6.29 -8.28 12.48
C GLY A 179 7.41 -9.31 12.51
N GLY A 180 7.28 -10.30 13.39
CA GLY A 180 8.28 -11.35 13.57
C GLY A 180 8.45 -11.79 15.02
N ASP A 181 9.36 -12.72 15.23
CA ASP A 181 9.69 -13.24 16.55
C ASP A 181 10.24 -12.11 17.45
N GLY A 182 9.73 -11.98 18.68
CA GLY A 182 10.08 -10.90 19.61
C GLY A 182 9.42 -9.53 19.34
N LEU A 183 8.91 -9.26 18.13
CA LEU A 183 8.27 -7.97 17.81
C LEU A 183 6.77 -7.92 18.13
N THR A 184 6.12 -9.07 18.29
CA THR A 184 4.66 -9.24 18.17
C THR A 184 3.92 -9.44 19.49
N GLU A 185 4.55 -9.25 20.66
CA GLU A 185 3.89 -9.47 21.97
C GLU A 185 2.58 -8.66 22.14
N ILE A 186 2.44 -7.53 21.44
CA ILE A 186 1.20 -6.76 21.35
C ILE A 186 1.08 -6.17 19.92
N PRO A 187 0.08 -6.59 19.12
CA PRO A 187 -0.23 -5.94 17.85
C PRO A 187 -0.44 -4.44 18.04
N ALA A 188 0.05 -3.63 17.11
CA ALA A 188 -0.01 -2.17 17.25
C ALA A 188 -0.30 -1.47 15.92
N ARG A 189 -0.92 -0.30 16.01
CA ARG A 189 -1.09 0.61 14.88
C ARG A 189 -0.32 1.90 15.11
N ILE A 190 0.50 2.27 14.14
CA ILE A 190 1.15 3.57 14.09
C ILE A 190 0.21 4.50 13.34
N THR A 191 -0.40 5.44 14.04
CA THR A 191 -1.36 6.41 13.50
C THR A 191 -0.71 7.70 13.04
N ALA A 192 0.58 7.85 13.27
CA ALA A 192 1.28 9.03 12.82
C ALA A 192 1.72 8.91 11.36
N PRO A 193 1.75 10.04 10.65
CA PRO A 193 2.18 10.08 9.28
C PRO A 193 3.70 9.86 9.16
N LEU A 194 4.06 9.02 8.19
CA LEU A 194 5.40 8.57 7.89
C LEU A 194 5.77 8.89 6.44
N ALA A 195 6.95 9.47 6.25
CA ALA A 195 7.53 9.61 4.92
C ALA A 195 8.31 8.35 4.55
N VAL A 196 8.34 7.99 3.27
CA VAL A 196 9.16 6.88 2.78
C VAL A 196 10.66 7.03 3.08
N ASP A 197 11.16 8.26 3.23
CA ASP A 197 12.55 8.55 3.61
C ASP A 197 12.90 8.06 5.02
N ASP A 198 11.90 7.79 5.86
CA ASP A 198 12.09 7.24 7.21
C ASP A 198 12.19 5.70 7.20
N LEU A 199 11.87 5.02 6.08
CA LEU A 199 11.91 3.56 5.96
C LEU A 199 13.29 2.94 6.25
N PRO A 200 14.44 3.49 5.79
CA PRO A 200 15.76 2.94 6.13
C PRO A 200 16.01 2.87 7.64
N ALA A 201 15.53 3.85 8.41
CA ALA A 201 15.66 3.85 9.86
C ALA A 201 14.77 2.78 10.51
N VAL A 202 13.57 2.54 9.96
CA VAL A 202 12.69 1.45 10.36
C VAL A 202 13.35 0.10 10.10
N LEU A 203 13.88 -0.13 8.90
CA LEU A 203 14.55 -1.38 8.54
C LEU A 203 15.78 -1.64 9.41
N ALA A 204 16.61 -0.63 9.64
CA ALA A 204 17.79 -0.75 10.50
C ALA A 204 17.42 -1.06 11.96
N ALA A 205 16.29 -0.55 12.44
CA ALA A 205 15.78 -0.87 13.77
C ALA A 205 15.28 -2.33 13.86
N LEU A 206 14.64 -2.84 12.82
CA LEU A 206 14.13 -4.22 12.77
C LEU A 206 15.22 -5.27 12.57
N ASP A 207 16.33 -4.88 11.95
CA ASP A 207 17.53 -5.71 11.79
C ASP A 207 18.43 -5.69 13.04
N ALA A 208 18.18 -4.79 13.99
CA ALA A 208 18.95 -4.70 15.22
C ALA A 208 18.68 -5.91 16.14
N ASP A 209 19.72 -6.48 16.73
CA ASP A 209 19.55 -7.62 17.64
C ASP A 209 19.05 -7.19 19.04
N GLY A 210 18.09 -7.95 19.59
CA GLY A 210 17.67 -7.88 20.99
C GLY A 210 16.98 -6.57 21.40
N THR A 211 17.43 -5.98 22.51
CA THR A 211 16.77 -4.81 23.15
C THR A 211 16.71 -3.56 22.27
N ALA A 212 17.59 -3.43 21.28
CA ALA A 212 17.62 -2.28 20.38
C ALA A 212 16.44 -2.27 19.39
N ALA A 213 16.02 -3.44 18.91
CA ALA A 213 14.79 -3.58 18.13
C ALA A 213 13.57 -3.27 19.01
N ASP A 214 13.53 -3.82 20.24
CA ASP A 214 12.43 -3.58 21.19
C ASP A 214 12.25 -2.09 21.52
N ASP A 215 13.35 -1.37 21.81
CA ASP A 215 13.29 0.05 22.15
C ASP A 215 12.86 0.90 20.95
N SER A 216 13.35 0.57 19.75
CA SER A 216 12.95 1.26 18.53
C SER A 216 11.47 1.02 18.23
N VAL A 217 11.02 -0.23 18.27
CA VAL A 217 9.62 -0.61 18.07
C VAL A 217 8.73 0.01 19.14
N ARG A 218 9.18 0.06 20.40
CA ARG A 218 8.48 0.76 21.49
C ARG A 218 8.41 2.27 21.22
N ALA A 219 9.48 2.89 20.73
CA ALA A 219 9.49 4.29 20.35
C ALA A 219 8.52 4.58 19.19
N TRP A 220 8.39 3.65 18.24
CA TRP A 220 7.37 3.71 17.19
C TRP A 220 5.94 3.54 17.74
N ARG A 221 5.71 2.54 18.60
CA ARG A 221 4.41 2.32 19.27
C ARG A 221 3.94 3.50 20.10
N THR A 222 4.88 4.22 20.72
CA THR A 222 4.59 5.35 21.62
C THR A 222 4.54 6.70 20.89
N GLY A 223 4.76 6.71 19.58
CA GLY A 223 4.75 7.93 18.80
C GLY A 223 5.96 8.83 19.01
N ILE A 224 7.05 8.33 19.59
CA ILE A 224 8.26 9.14 19.86
C ILE A 224 8.96 9.54 18.55
N HIS A 225 8.87 8.72 17.51
CA HIS A 225 9.39 9.02 16.17
C HIS A 225 8.35 9.63 15.23
N CYS A 226 7.16 9.86 15.74
CA CYS A 226 6.01 10.25 14.96
C CYS A 226 5.87 11.77 14.92
N ARG A 227 5.75 12.34 13.71
CA ARG A 227 5.48 13.76 13.55
C ARG A 227 3.97 13.99 13.56
N GLU A 228 3.52 15.08 14.18
CA GLU A 228 2.10 15.49 14.11
C GLU A 228 1.70 15.95 12.69
N GLU A 229 2.70 16.43 11.94
CA GLU A 229 2.61 16.85 10.56
C GLU A 229 3.93 16.59 9.86
N PHE A 230 3.89 16.17 8.60
CA PHE A 230 5.04 16.28 7.71
C PHE A 230 4.67 17.13 6.50
N THR A 231 5.65 17.88 6.00
CA THR A 231 5.53 18.64 4.76
C THR A 231 6.62 18.18 3.79
N TYR A 232 6.23 17.90 2.56
CA TYR A 232 7.14 17.51 1.48
C TYR A 232 6.99 18.45 0.30
N GLN A 233 8.11 18.91 -0.24
CA GLN A 233 8.13 19.82 -1.38
C GLN A 233 8.76 19.14 -2.59
N THR A 234 8.02 19.07 -3.68
CA THR A 234 8.51 18.66 -5.00
C THR A 234 8.80 19.89 -5.85
N SER A 235 9.32 19.69 -7.07
CA SER A 235 9.45 20.75 -8.07
C SER A 235 8.13 21.44 -8.41
N ASP A 236 7.01 20.74 -8.24
CA ASP A 236 5.71 21.15 -8.79
C ASP A 236 4.63 21.33 -7.72
N ALA A 237 4.87 20.93 -6.47
CA ALA A 237 3.89 20.97 -5.40
C ALA A 237 4.51 21.01 -3.99
N VAL A 238 3.74 21.54 -3.04
CA VAL A 238 3.94 21.30 -1.61
C VAL A 238 2.81 20.39 -1.12
N MET A 239 3.16 19.35 -0.40
CA MET A 239 2.22 18.46 0.25
C MET A 239 2.39 18.53 1.75
N SER A 240 1.29 18.64 2.48
CA SER A 240 1.31 18.55 3.94
C SER A 240 0.30 17.53 4.44
N VAL A 241 0.71 16.72 5.40
CA VAL A 241 -0.06 15.56 5.84
C VAL A 241 -0.01 15.46 7.36
N THR A 242 -1.17 15.23 7.92
CA THR A 242 -1.42 14.95 9.34
C THR A 242 -2.19 13.63 9.44
N PRO A 243 -2.43 13.07 10.64
CA PRO A 243 -3.35 11.93 10.79
C PRO A 243 -4.79 12.19 10.31
N GLN A 244 -5.20 13.46 10.20
CA GLN A 244 -6.60 13.84 9.92
C GLN A 244 -6.82 14.28 8.48
N TRP A 245 -5.83 14.92 7.87
CA TRP A 245 -5.98 15.55 6.57
C TRP A 245 -4.70 15.51 5.76
N TRP A 246 -4.89 15.48 4.45
CA TRP A 246 -3.87 15.63 3.42
C TRP A 246 -4.15 16.89 2.62
N CYS A 247 -3.09 17.60 2.28
CA CYS A 247 -3.14 18.85 1.57
C CYS A 247 -2.12 18.81 0.43
N HIS A 248 -2.56 19.25 -0.76
CA HIS A 248 -1.71 19.43 -1.92
C HIS A 248 -1.86 20.86 -2.43
N VAL A 249 -0.76 21.62 -2.41
CA VAL A 249 -0.67 22.98 -2.95
C VAL A 249 0.15 22.95 -4.24
N PRO A 250 -0.50 23.10 -5.41
CA PRO A 250 0.21 23.19 -6.69
C PRO A 250 1.08 24.44 -6.76
N GLY A 251 2.28 24.35 -7.33
CA GLY A 251 3.08 25.53 -7.70
C GLY A 251 4.02 26.09 -6.62
N GLY A 252 4.26 25.38 -5.53
CA GLY A 252 5.34 25.70 -4.58
C GLY A 252 5.07 26.85 -3.60
N ASP A 253 4.04 27.67 -3.82
CA ASP A 253 3.64 28.77 -2.92
C ASP A 253 2.50 28.33 -1.98
N ALA A 254 2.89 27.88 -0.79
CA ALA A 254 1.97 27.52 0.30
C ALA A 254 1.08 28.69 0.80
N ASP A 255 1.37 29.92 0.38
CA ASP A 255 0.66 31.15 0.77
C ASP A 255 -0.57 31.47 -0.10
N THR A 256 -0.89 30.66 -1.12
CA THR A 256 -2.10 30.89 -1.95
C THR A 256 -3.34 30.20 -1.36
N ALA A 257 -4.39 31.00 -1.18
CA ALA A 257 -5.50 30.77 -0.24
C ALA A 257 -6.60 29.75 -0.66
N ASP A 258 -6.37 28.89 -1.65
CA ASP A 258 -7.32 27.82 -2.02
C ASP A 258 -6.69 26.45 -1.74
N VAL A 259 -6.57 26.15 -0.45
CA VAL A 259 -6.01 24.89 0.04
C VAL A 259 -7.14 23.86 0.20
N ASP A 260 -7.32 23.01 -0.80
CA ASP A 260 -8.22 21.86 -0.67
C ASP A 260 -7.61 20.82 0.27
N LYS A 261 -8.02 20.88 1.54
CA LYS A 261 -7.75 19.84 2.52
C LYS A 261 -8.68 18.66 2.23
N VAL A 262 -8.09 17.52 1.88
CA VAL A 262 -8.81 16.25 1.75
C VAL A 262 -8.71 15.56 3.10
N ALA A 263 -9.85 15.23 3.71
CA ALA A 263 -9.84 14.35 4.88
C ALA A 263 -9.20 13.02 4.46
N LEU A 264 -8.23 12.55 5.24
CA LEU A 264 -7.67 11.23 5.00
C LEU A 264 -8.75 10.18 5.21
N PHE A 265 -8.65 9.07 4.47
CA PHE A 265 -9.60 7.97 4.57
C PHE A 265 -9.75 7.54 6.03
N HIS A 266 -10.91 7.85 6.61
CA HIS A 266 -11.40 7.32 7.86
C HIS A 266 -12.70 6.60 7.54
N ARG A 267 -12.78 5.29 7.81
CA ARG A 267 -14.08 4.63 7.81
C ARG A 267 -14.88 5.19 8.99
N PRO A 268 -16.15 5.60 8.80
CA PRO A 268 -17.04 5.92 9.92
C PRO A 268 -17.20 4.74 10.89
N ASP A 269 -17.04 3.52 10.37
CA ASP A 269 -17.17 2.26 11.09
C ASP A 269 -15.81 1.55 11.21
N ASP A 270 -14.70 2.30 11.27
CA ASP A 270 -13.40 1.70 11.59
C ASP A 270 -13.58 0.86 12.88
N PRO A 271 -13.44 -0.48 12.83
CA PRO A 271 -13.63 -1.33 14.01
C PRO A 271 -12.67 -0.96 15.15
N TRP A 272 -11.67 -0.14 14.86
CA TRP A 272 -10.67 0.37 15.79
C TRP A 272 -10.99 1.77 16.36
N GLY A 273 -12.01 2.47 15.84
CA GLY A 273 -12.63 3.65 16.47
C GLY A 273 -11.75 4.90 16.61
N LEU A 274 -10.99 5.25 15.56
CA LEU A 274 -10.27 6.54 15.49
C LEU A 274 -11.13 7.66 14.90
#